data_AF-A0A524CHQ8-F1
#
_entry.id   AF-A0A524CHQ8-F1
#
_cell.length_a   1.000
_cell.length_b   1.000
_cell.length_c   1.000
_cell.angle_alpha   90.00
_cell.angle_beta   90.00
_cell.angle_gamma   90.00
#
_symmetry.space_group_name_H-M   'P 1'
#
loop_
_entity.id
_entity.type
_entity.pdbx_description
1 polymer ?
#
loop_
_entity_poly.entity_id
_entity_poly.type
_entity_poly.pdbx_seq_one_letter_code
_entity_poly.pdbx_strand_id
1 'polypeptide(L)'
;MKKVTDKDKLFYFEKNFFTLDGLWMIETENEIGWEKALEIDLNVWIRLLRIIIRRVKRYLNIESNTLEDLVEILSFRWSAEGWSYNISKENPNKFKIEIQQCPYEQAMSRNPERTEKIPLICKNMCIPFYQNIVKEFNPEIKLTREKYRGLGDNICNFIFTI
;
A
#
# COMPACT_ATOMS: atom_id res chain seq x y z
N MET A 1 -38.21 0.52 3.69
CA MET A 1 -36.78 0.61 3.27
C MET A 1 -35.92 -0.09 4.32
N LYS A 2 -34.85 -0.78 3.91
CA LYS A 2 -33.91 -1.44 4.85
C LYS A 2 -33.15 -0.38 5.68
N LYS A 3 -33.03 -0.59 7.00
CA LYS A 3 -32.15 0.21 7.87
C LYS A 3 -30.70 -0.25 7.68
N VAL A 4 -29.80 0.69 7.40
CA VAL A 4 -28.38 0.41 7.12
C VAL A 4 -27.63 0.08 8.40
N THR A 5 -26.87 -1.02 8.38
CA THR A 5 -25.99 -1.48 9.48
C THR A 5 -24.52 -1.14 9.20
N ASP A 6 -23.64 -1.28 10.19
CA ASP A 6 -22.20 -1.09 9.96
C ASP A 6 -21.59 -2.16 9.04
N LYS A 7 -22.14 -3.39 9.05
CA LYS A 7 -21.78 -4.42 8.06
C LYS A 7 -22.14 -3.99 6.63
N ASP A 8 -23.29 -3.36 6.45
CA ASP A 8 -23.70 -2.83 5.15
C ASP A 8 -22.78 -1.68 4.70
N LYS A 9 -22.38 -0.79 5.62
CA LYS A 9 -21.41 0.27 5.33
C LYS A 9 -20.05 -0.31 4.95
N LEU A 10 -19.56 -1.32 5.68
CA LEU A 10 -18.29 -1.97 5.37
C LEU A 10 -18.33 -2.60 3.98
N PHE A 11 -19.36 -3.40 3.68
CA PHE A 11 -19.56 -3.97 2.33
C PHE A 11 -19.56 -2.88 1.25
N TYR A 12 -20.29 -1.79 1.48
CA TYR A 12 -20.41 -0.70 0.52
C TYR A 12 -19.07 0.03 0.32
N PHE A 13 -18.38 0.43 1.39
CA PHE A 13 -17.15 1.23 1.25
C PHE A 13 -15.92 0.39 0.88
N GLU A 14 -15.77 -0.84 1.42
CA GLU A 14 -14.61 -1.69 1.16
C GLU A 14 -14.49 -2.03 -0.34
N LYS A 15 -15.59 -2.48 -0.96
CA LYS A 15 -15.57 -2.86 -2.38
C LYS A 15 -15.44 -1.64 -3.29
N ASN A 16 -16.15 -0.56 -2.98
CA ASN A 16 -16.10 0.64 -3.79
C ASN A 16 -14.75 1.37 -3.69
N PHE A 17 -13.97 1.19 -2.61
CA PHE A 17 -12.65 1.81 -2.48
C PHE A 17 -11.69 1.35 -3.60
N PHE A 18 -11.51 0.04 -3.79
CA PHE A 18 -10.64 -0.50 -4.84
C PHE A 18 -11.21 -0.26 -6.25
N THR A 19 -12.54 -0.32 -6.40
CA THR A 19 -13.18 -0.03 -7.69
C THR A 19 -12.97 1.42 -8.10
N LEU A 20 -13.11 2.37 -7.17
CA LEU A 20 -12.87 3.79 -7.44
C LEU A 20 -11.42 4.03 -7.84
N ASP A 21 -10.45 3.44 -7.13
CA ASP A 21 -9.02 3.54 -7.43
C ASP A 21 -8.72 3.05 -8.87
N GLY A 22 -9.20 1.85 -9.22
CA GLY A 22 -9.02 1.31 -10.57
C GLY A 22 -9.69 2.14 -11.67
N LEU A 23 -10.93 2.60 -11.45
CA LEU A 23 -11.66 3.43 -12.41
C LEU A 23 -10.98 4.78 -12.60
N TRP A 24 -10.54 5.42 -11.51
CA TRP A 24 -9.84 6.69 -11.57
C TRP A 24 -8.56 6.57 -12.40
N MET A 25 -7.80 5.47 -12.24
CA MET A 25 -6.58 5.24 -13.02
C MET A 25 -6.89 5.01 -14.51
N ILE A 26 -7.94 4.26 -14.84
CA ILE A 26 -8.35 4.01 -16.24
C ILE A 26 -8.79 5.30 -16.92
N GLU A 27 -9.71 6.05 -16.30
CA GLU A 27 -10.22 7.28 -16.92
C GLU A 27 -9.14 8.37 -17.02
N THR A 28 -8.26 8.46 -16.03
CA THR A 28 -7.12 9.39 -16.11
C THR A 28 -6.16 8.98 -17.21
N GLU A 29 -5.84 7.69 -17.35
CA GLU A 29 -5.00 7.21 -18.45
C GLU A 29 -5.61 7.52 -19.83
N ASN A 30 -6.91 7.32 -20.00
CA ASN A 30 -7.59 7.60 -21.27
C ASN A 30 -7.48 9.07 -21.68
N GLU A 31 -7.50 9.99 -20.71
CA GLU A 31 -7.48 11.44 -20.97
C GLU A 31 -6.07 11.96 -21.23
N ILE A 32 -5.08 11.56 -20.41
CA ILE A 32 -3.75 12.19 -20.40
C ILE A 32 -2.58 11.22 -20.65
N GLY A 33 -2.87 9.97 -20.98
CA GLY A 33 -1.89 8.92 -21.23
C GLY A 33 -1.28 8.32 -19.96
N TRP A 34 -0.66 7.16 -20.14
CA TRP A 34 -0.15 6.32 -19.04
C TRP A 34 0.86 7.01 -18.13
N GLU A 35 1.89 7.64 -18.70
CA GLU A 35 2.99 8.21 -17.91
C GLU A 35 2.49 9.30 -16.96
N LYS A 36 1.64 10.21 -17.47
CA LYS A 36 1.11 11.30 -16.65
C LYS A 36 0.08 10.79 -15.64
N ALA A 37 -0.77 9.83 -16.04
CA ALA A 37 -1.70 9.20 -15.11
C ALA A 37 -0.97 8.54 -13.93
N LEU A 38 0.12 7.79 -14.19
CA LEU A 38 0.91 7.13 -13.16
C LEU A 38 1.62 8.13 -12.23
N GLU A 39 2.11 9.25 -12.78
CA GLU A 39 2.71 10.33 -11.99
C GLU A 39 1.67 10.95 -11.03
N ILE A 40 0.45 11.22 -11.51
CA ILE A 40 -0.62 11.73 -10.67
C ILE A 40 -1.00 10.70 -9.62
N ASP A 41 -1.15 9.43 -10.00
CA ASP A 41 -1.52 8.35 -9.08
C ASP A 41 -0.49 8.18 -7.96
N LEU A 42 0.81 8.20 -8.27
CA LEU A 42 1.88 8.20 -7.28
C LEU A 42 1.73 9.36 -6.28
N ASN A 43 1.47 10.57 -6.78
CA ASN A 43 1.30 11.75 -5.94
C ASN A 43 0.05 11.66 -5.05
N VAL A 44 -1.06 11.13 -5.59
CA VAL A 44 -2.29 10.88 -4.83
C VAL A 44 -2.02 9.87 -3.73
N TRP A 45 -1.39 8.73 -4.03
CA TRP A 45 -1.07 7.69 -3.07
C TRP A 45 -0.13 8.17 -1.97
N ILE A 46 0.93 8.92 -2.29
CA ILE A 46 1.81 9.54 -1.28
C ILE A 46 0.98 10.40 -0.32
N ARG A 47 0.14 11.30 -0.84
CA ARG A 47 -0.70 12.18 -0.02
C ARG A 47 -1.71 11.40 0.82
N LEU A 48 -2.35 10.38 0.23
CA LEU A 48 -3.33 9.55 0.89
C LEU A 48 -2.69 8.71 1.99
N LEU A 49 -1.54 8.09 1.78
CA LEU A 49 -0.90 7.25 2.80
C LEU A 49 -0.41 8.07 3.99
N ARG A 50 0.06 9.32 3.79
CA ARG A 50 0.31 10.25 4.90
C ARG A 50 -0.93 10.46 5.76
N ILE A 51 -2.08 10.65 5.13
CA ILE A 51 -3.35 10.83 5.81
C ILE A 51 -3.77 9.55 6.53
N ILE A 52 -3.62 8.38 5.90
CA ILE A 52 -3.94 7.07 6.49
C ILE A 52 -3.06 6.81 7.71
N ILE A 53 -1.73 6.96 7.59
CA ILE A 53 -0.78 6.77 8.69
C ILE A 53 -1.17 7.64 9.89
N ARG A 54 -1.43 8.94 9.66
CA ARG A 54 -1.87 9.84 10.74
C ARG A 54 -3.21 9.41 11.37
N ARG A 55 -4.15 8.92 10.57
CA ARG A 55 -5.46 8.45 11.07
C ARG A 55 -5.32 7.17 11.88
N VAL A 56 -4.57 6.19 11.38
CA VAL A 56 -4.32 4.91 12.03
C VAL A 56 -3.51 5.11 13.31
N LYS A 57 -2.45 5.92 13.26
CA LYS A 57 -1.65 6.29 14.43
C LYS A 57 -2.52 6.81 15.58
N ARG A 58 -3.43 7.76 15.29
CA ARG A 58 -4.41 8.27 16.28
C ARG A 58 -5.41 7.21 16.73
N TYR A 59 -5.90 6.39 15.81
CA TYR A 59 -6.86 5.33 16.12
C TYR A 59 -6.28 4.28 17.08
N LEU A 60 -4.98 3.99 16.94
CA LEU A 60 -4.23 3.07 17.79
C LEU A 60 -3.65 3.73 19.06
N ASN A 61 -3.86 5.04 19.25
CA ASN A 61 -3.28 5.83 20.35
C ASN A 61 -1.73 5.75 20.41
N ILE A 62 -1.08 5.68 19.26
CA ILE A 62 0.39 5.72 19.14
C ILE A 62 0.83 7.18 19.12
N GLU A 63 1.73 7.58 20.02
CA GLU A 63 2.24 8.96 20.09
C GLU A 63 3.66 9.09 19.50
N SER A 64 4.46 8.03 19.56
CA SER A 64 5.83 7.97 19.05
C SER A 64 5.93 7.65 17.55
N ASN A 65 7.15 7.66 17.01
CA ASN A 65 7.47 7.30 15.62
C ASN A 65 8.60 6.25 15.57
N THR A 66 8.53 5.22 16.42
CA THR A 66 9.53 4.14 16.48
C THR A 66 9.40 3.19 15.29
N LEU A 67 10.38 2.28 15.15
CA LEU A 67 10.33 1.22 14.15
C LEU A 67 9.12 0.30 14.37
N GLU A 68 8.85 -0.08 15.61
CA GLU A 68 7.67 -0.85 16.01
C GLU A 68 6.37 -0.14 15.61
N ASP A 69 6.25 1.16 15.88
CA ASP A 69 5.06 1.95 15.55
C ASP A 69 4.76 1.93 14.05
N LEU A 70 5.81 2.09 13.22
CA LEU A 70 5.66 2.04 11.76
C LEU A 70 5.14 0.67 11.31
N VAL A 71 5.73 -0.41 11.84
CA VAL A 71 5.33 -1.78 11.51
C VAL A 71 3.89 -2.04 11.92
N GLU A 72 3.48 -1.60 13.12
CA GLU A 72 2.12 -1.73 13.61
C GLU A 72 1.13 -1.00 12.70
N ILE A 73 1.39 0.27 12.37
CA ILE A 73 0.53 1.08 11.50
C ILE A 73 0.39 0.47 10.09
N LEU A 74 1.52 0.04 9.49
CA LEU A 74 1.50 -0.57 8.16
C LEU A 74 0.77 -1.91 8.18
N SER A 75 0.98 -2.73 9.21
CA SER A 75 0.29 -4.01 9.37
C SER A 75 -1.22 -3.84 9.53
N PHE A 76 -1.65 -2.85 10.34
CA PHE A 76 -3.06 -2.52 10.50
C PHE A 76 -3.70 -2.15 9.16
N ARG A 77 -3.05 -1.25 8.40
CA ARG A 77 -3.52 -0.85 7.07
C ARG A 77 -3.61 -2.05 6.14
N TRP A 78 -2.54 -2.82 6.02
CA TRP A 78 -2.48 -3.96 5.10
C TRP A 78 -3.52 -5.02 5.45
N SER A 79 -3.75 -5.29 6.72
CA SER A 79 -4.85 -6.14 7.18
C SER A 79 -6.22 -5.60 6.74
N ALA A 80 -6.47 -4.31 6.95
CA ALA A 80 -7.74 -3.68 6.57
C ALA A 80 -7.97 -3.67 5.05
N GLU A 81 -6.90 -3.60 4.26
CA GLU A 81 -6.94 -3.65 2.80
C GLU A 81 -6.92 -5.09 2.24
N GLY A 82 -6.86 -6.12 3.08
CA GLY A 82 -6.92 -7.52 2.64
C GLY A 82 -5.62 -8.06 2.05
N TRP A 83 -4.47 -7.52 2.45
CA TRP A 83 -3.16 -8.08 2.09
C TRP A 83 -2.89 -9.38 2.85
N SER A 84 -2.15 -10.31 2.23
CA SER A 84 -1.60 -11.49 2.91
C SER A 84 -0.10 -11.30 3.11
N TYR A 85 0.35 -11.36 4.36
CA TYR A 85 1.73 -11.11 4.73
C TYR A 85 2.15 -11.83 6.01
N ASN A 86 3.46 -12.01 6.17
CA ASN A 86 4.08 -12.45 7.42
C ASN A 86 5.01 -11.36 7.97
N ILE A 87 5.06 -11.21 9.29
CA ILE A 87 5.97 -10.29 10.00
C ILE A 87 6.91 -11.10 10.87
N SER A 88 8.21 -10.78 10.81
CA SER A 88 9.22 -11.31 11.74
C SER A 88 10.06 -10.17 12.32
N LYS A 89 10.08 -10.06 13.65
CA LYS A 89 11.05 -9.24 14.38
C LYS A 89 12.34 -10.04 14.52
N GLU A 90 13.37 -9.70 13.74
CA GLU A 90 14.65 -10.41 13.81
C GLU A 90 15.45 -10.00 15.06
N ASN A 91 15.37 -8.72 15.42
CA ASN A 91 15.93 -8.16 16.66
C ASN A 91 15.26 -6.79 16.96
N PRO A 92 15.59 -6.09 18.07
CA PRO A 92 14.99 -4.79 18.40
C PRO A 92 15.11 -3.72 17.31
N ASN A 93 16.13 -3.78 16.46
CA ASN A 93 16.41 -2.78 15.44
C ASN A 93 16.11 -3.27 14.02
N LYS A 94 15.45 -4.42 13.87
CA LYS A 94 15.19 -5.01 12.55
C LYS A 94 13.88 -5.77 12.48
N PHE A 95 13.02 -5.33 11.56
CA PHE A 95 11.80 -6.03 11.17
C PHE A 95 11.87 -6.43 9.71
N LYS A 96 11.27 -7.59 9.41
CA LYS A 96 11.07 -8.06 8.05
C LYS A 96 9.60 -8.39 7.85
N ILE A 97 9.04 -7.91 6.74
CA ILE A 97 7.68 -8.20 6.32
C ILE A 97 7.74 -8.79 4.91
N GLU A 98 7.09 -9.93 4.73
CA GLU A 98 6.99 -10.61 3.44
C GLU A 98 5.53 -10.63 3.01
N ILE A 99 5.21 -9.92 1.94
CA ILE A 99 3.89 -9.90 1.32
C ILE A 99 3.78 -11.09 0.37
N GLN A 100 2.87 -12.03 0.65
CA GLN A 100 2.53 -13.11 -0.28
C GLN A 100 1.48 -12.66 -1.29
N GLN A 101 0.57 -11.74 -0.92
CA GLN A 101 -0.49 -11.26 -1.79
C GLN A 101 -0.74 -9.76 -1.64
N CYS A 102 -0.68 -9.05 -2.76
CA CYS A 102 -1.01 -7.63 -2.88
C CYS A 102 -2.39 -7.49 -3.56
N PRO A 103 -3.40 -6.87 -2.92
CA PRO A 103 -4.74 -6.75 -3.50
C PRO A 103 -4.76 -5.94 -4.80
N TYR A 104 -3.87 -4.95 -4.94
CA TYR A 104 -3.75 -4.14 -6.16
C TYR A 104 -3.17 -4.96 -7.32
N GLU A 105 -2.16 -5.78 -7.07
CA GLU A 105 -1.63 -6.72 -8.08
C GLU A 105 -2.71 -7.72 -8.51
N GLN A 106 -3.41 -8.33 -7.55
CA GLN A 106 -4.51 -9.25 -7.86
C GLN A 106 -5.63 -8.61 -8.67
N ALA A 107 -5.99 -7.36 -8.37
CA ALA A 107 -7.01 -6.63 -9.12
C ALA A 107 -6.57 -6.42 -10.57
N MET A 108 -5.30 -6.04 -10.79
CA MET A 108 -4.75 -5.84 -12.13
C MET A 108 -4.60 -7.14 -12.91
N SER A 109 -4.14 -8.22 -12.27
CA SER A 109 -3.93 -9.53 -12.90
C SER A 109 -5.22 -10.16 -13.45
N ARG A 110 -6.40 -9.67 -13.06
CA ARG A 110 -7.71 -10.09 -13.61
C ARG A 110 -8.03 -9.45 -14.95
N ASN A 111 -7.36 -8.37 -15.33
CA ASN A 111 -7.54 -7.70 -16.61
C ASN A 111 -6.25 -7.82 -17.44
N PRO A 112 -6.26 -8.56 -18.57
CA PRO A 112 -5.08 -8.73 -19.42
C PRO A 112 -4.40 -7.42 -19.83
N GLU A 113 -5.18 -6.37 -20.12
CA GLU A 113 -4.66 -5.04 -20.51
C GLU A 113 -3.91 -4.32 -19.36
N ARG A 114 -4.18 -4.74 -18.11
CA ARG A 114 -3.54 -4.18 -16.91
C ARG A 114 -2.39 -5.04 -16.42
N THR A 115 -2.37 -6.33 -16.73
CA THR A 115 -1.29 -7.25 -16.34
C THR A 115 0.08 -6.74 -16.79
N GLU A 116 0.19 -6.23 -18.02
CA GLU A 116 1.46 -5.71 -18.57
C GLU A 116 1.98 -4.46 -17.84
N LYS A 117 1.11 -3.75 -17.12
CA LYS A 117 1.44 -2.53 -16.35
C LYS A 117 1.89 -2.81 -14.93
N ILE A 118 1.72 -4.04 -14.43
CA ILE A 118 2.11 -4.43 -13.07
C ILE A 118 3.60 -4.13 -12.79
N PRO A 119 4.56 -4.47 -13.67
CA PRO A 119 5.97 -4.15 -13.44
C PRO A 119 6.22 -2.64 -13.34
N LEU A 120 5.53 -1.84 -14.16
CA LEU A 120 5.66 -0.39 -14.19
C LEU A 120 5.15 0.24 -12.90
N ILE A 121 4.00 -0.21 -12.39
CA ILE A 121 3.46 0.23 -11.09
C ILE A 121 4.41 -0.18 -9.96
N CYS A 122 4.92 -1.41 -9.98
CA CYS A 122 5.82 -1.88 -8.95
C CYS A 122 7.09 -1.01 -8.88
N LYS A 123 7.71 -0.76 -10.04
CA LYS A 123 8.97 -0.01 -10.18
C LYS A 123 8.81 1.49 -9.94
N ASN A 124 7.84 2.11 -10.60
CA ASN A 124 7.74 3.57 -10.70
C ASN A 124 6.80 4.18 -9.67
N MET A 125 5.99 3.36 -8.99
CA MET A 125 5.08 3.84 -7.95
C MET A 125 5.35 3.18 -6.60
N CYS A 126 5.16 1.87 -6.47
CA CYS A 126 5.20 1.19 -5.16
C CYS A 126 6.55 1.37 -4.45
N ILE A 127 7.66 1.21 -5.17
CA ILE A 127 9.01 1.43 -4.61
C ILE A 127 9.22 2.87 -4.10
N PRO A 128 9.11 3.92 -4.94
CA PRO A 128 9.37 5.29 -4.49
C PRO A 128 8.37 5.75 -3.44
N PHE A 129 7.11 5.29 -3.53
CA PHE A 129 6.06 5.56 -2.56
C PHE A 129 6.44 5.14 -1.13
N TYR A 130 6.80 3.88 -0.91
CA TYR A 130 7.16 3.41 0.43
C TYR A 130 8.48 4.03 0.91
N GLN A 131 9.46 4.25 0.02
CA GLN A 131 10.68 4.95 0.38
C GLN A 131 10.41 6.36 0.93
N ASN A 132 9.53 7.11 0.25
CA ASN A 132 9.13 8.44 0.68
C ASN A 132 8.46 8.42 2.06
N ILE A 133 7.49 7.51 2.22
CA ILE A 133 6.66 7.43 3.41
C ILE A 133 7.44 7.00 4.66
N VAL A 134 8.35 6.04 4.51
CA VAL A 134 9.21 5.60 5.64
C VAL A 134 10.09 6.75 6.11
N LYS A 135 10.77 7.42 5.16
CA LYS A 135 11.67 8.53 5.47
C LYS A 135 10.95 9.69 6.15
N GLU A 136 9.71 9.98 5.75
CA GLU A 136 8.90 11.04 6.35
C GLU A 136 8.38 10.66 7.74
N PHE A 137 8.02 9.39 7.95
CA PHE A 137 7.55 8.92 9.25
C PHE A 137 8.66 9.00 10.32
N ASN A 138 9.84 8.49 9.99
CA ASN A 138 11.04 8.63 10.80
C ASN A 138 12.29 8.51 9.91
N PRO A 139 13.11 9.57 9.78
CA PRO A 139 14.28 9.57 8.90
C PRO A 139 15.42 8.63 9.34
N GLU A 140 15.39 8.13 10.58
CA GLU A 140 16.35 7.15 11.08
C GLU A 140 16.05 5.73 10.58
N ILE A 141 14.78 5.45 10.24
CA ILE A 141 14.37 4.15 9.71
C ILE A 141 14.82 4.01 8.24
N LYS A 142 15.58 2.97 7.97
CA LYS A 142 15.97 2.55 6.61
C LYS A 142 15.06 1.44 6.13
N LEU A 143 14.57 1.57 4.89
CA LEU A 143 13.82 0.53 4.18
C LEU A 143 14.68 -0.06 3.06
N THR A 144 14.92 -1.37 3.14
CA THR A 144 15.55 -2.18 2.08
C THR A 144 14.52 -3.13 1.48
N ARG A 145 14.53 -3.24 0.16
CA ARG A 145 13.65 -4.13 -0.62
C ARG A 145 14.45 -4.76 -1.75
N GLU A 146 14.32 -6.07 -1.91
CA GLU A 146 15.11 -6.89 -2.84
C GLU A 146 14.22 -7.79 -3.71
N LYS A 147 13.02 -8.13 -3.22
CA LYS A 147 12.06 -9.01 -3.88
C LYS A 147 10.78 -8.26 -4.18
N TYR A 148 10.24 -8.47 -5.38
CA TYR A 148 9.08 -7.76 -5.90
C TYR A 148 8.20 -8.69 -6.74
N ARG A 149 7.00 -8.98 -6.26
CA ARG A 149 6.04 -9.81 -7.02
C ARG A 149 5.77 -9.29 -8.41
N GLY A 150 5.56 -7.97 -8.53
CA GLY A 150 5.31 -7.35 -9.81
C GLY A 150 6.49 -7.38 -10.79
N LEU A 151 7.68 -7.80 -10.34
CA LEU A 151 8.88 -7.95 -11.16
C LEU A 151 9.33 -9.41 -11.31
N GLY A 152 8.50 -10.38 -10.90
CA GLY A 152 8.72 -11.81 -11.12
C GLY A 152 9.06 -12.63 -9.87
N ASP A 153 9.19 -12.03 -8.69
CA ASP A 153 9.37 -12.78 -7.45
C ASP A 153 8.07 -13.40 -6.93
N ASN A 154 8.18 -14.37 -6.03
CA ASN A 154 7.01 -14.95 -5.36
C ASN A 154 6.49 -14.08 -4.20
N ILE A 155 7.27 -13.13 -3.70
CA ILE A 155 6.92 -12.26 -2.57
C ILE A 155 7.43 -10.84 -2.78
N CYS A 156 6.86 -9.87 -2.07
CA CYS A 156 7.50 -8.58 -1.87
C CYS A 156 8.11 -8.56 -0.46
N ASN A 157 9.39 -8.21 -0.31
CA ASN A 157 9.97 -8.01 1.00
C ASN A 157 10.02 -6.51 1.36
N PHE A 158 9.86 -6.25 2.66
CA PHE A 158 10.11 -4.98 3.31
C PHE A 158 11.00 -5.25 4.52
N ILE A 159 12.25 -4.80 4.46
CA ILE A 159 13.21 -4.95 5.55
C ILE A 159 13.43 -3.56 6.13
N PHE A 160 13.01 -3.38 7.37
CA PHE A 160 13.13 -2.12 8.09
C PHE A 160 14.21 -2.24 9.16
N THR A 161 15.10 -1.25 9.22
CA THR A 161 16.17 -1.18 10.23
C THR A 161 16.32 0.22 10.79
N ILE A 162 16.76 0.35 12.04
CA ILE A 162 17.16 1.62 12.66
C ILE A 162 18.61 1.54 13.17
#